data_AF-A0A0D0CQ64-F1
#
_entry.id   AF-A0A0D0CQ64-F1
#
_cell.length_a   1.000
_cell.length_b   1.000
_cell.length_c   1.000
_cell.angle_alpha   90.00
_cell.angle_beta   90.00
_cell.angle_gamma   90.00
#
_symmetry.space_group_name_H-M   'P 1'
#
loop_
_entity.id
_entity.type
_entity.pdbx_description
1 polymer ?
#
loop_
_entity_poly.entity_id
_entity_poly.type
_entity_poly.pdbx_seq_one_letter_code
_entity_poly.pdbx_strand_id
1 'polypeptide(L)'
;MAAMAVSSGSTGIYYQNSTTGDIIAVGVTNAFTEGGQVWSFGTAVPSSEVRSNSPIAVAAITSGTTNVETRVVFVSPHNVLSEYIYTDATGQWQGGPTCNTCITSDGFAVVPDSEMLYVLVTEASAGATPTWRIGFVSAGAPGTISEAVNTGSGWSVAPL
;
A
#
# COMPACT_ATOMS: atom_id res chain seq x y z
N MET A 1 -1.73 2.06 10.52
CA MET A 1 -2.74 1.03 10.16
C MET A 1 -3.51 1.53 8.95
N ALA A 2 -3.90 0.64 8.06
CA ALA A 2 -4.78 0.93 6.93
C ALA A 2 -5.79 -0.21 6.74
N ALA A 3 -6.90 0.07 6.07
CA ALA A 3 -7.87 -0.95 5.72
C ALA A 3 -8.49 -0.66 4.35
N MET A 4 -8.99 -1.72 3.72
CA MET A 4 -9.81 -1.65 2.53
C MET A 4 -10.95 -2.64 2.64
N ALA A 5 -12.06 -2.33 1.99
CA ALA A 5 -13.17 -3.25 1.80
C ALA A 5 -13.54 -3.29 0.32
N VAL A 6 -13.81 -4.48 -0.19
CA VAL A 6 -14.39 -4.67 -1.52
C VAL A 6 -15.89 -4.92 -1.40
N SER A 7 -16.63 -4.70 -2.49
CA SER A 7 -18.10 -4.74 -2.51
C SER A 7 -18.71 -6.10 -2.12
N SER A 8 -17.93 -7.18 -2.11
CA SER A 8 -18.33 -8.49 -1.60
C SER A 8 -18.35 -8.60 -0.07
N GLY A 9 -17.91 -7.57 0.65
CA GLY A 9 -17.79 -7.55 2.10
C GLY A 9 -16.39 -7.91 2.61
N SER A 10 -15.56 -8.54 1.76
CA SER A 10 -14.19 -8.89 2.12
C SER A 10 -13.37 -7.64 2.43
N THR A 11 -12.78 -7.61 3.61
CA THR A 11 -11.98 -6.50 4.13
C THR A 11 -10.56 -6.97 4.35
N GLY A 12 -9.58 -6.18 3.92
CA GLY A 12 -8.16 -6.37 4.23
C GLY A 12 -7.69 -5.26 5.17
N ILE A 13 -7.03 -5.64 6.27
CA ILE A 13 -6.53 -4.74 7.31
C ILE A 13 -5.04 -4.95 7.43
N TYR A 14 -4.30 -3.84 7.43
CA TYR A 14 -2.85 -3.80 7.40
C TYR A 14 -2.34 -2.97 8.58
N TYR A 15 -1.52 -3.57 9.43
CA TYR A 15 -0.95 -2.88 10.57
C TYR A 15 0.46 -3.38 10.88
N GLN A 16 1.27 -2.51 11.48
CA GLN A 16 2.60 -2.90 11.93
C GLN A 16 2.49 -3.66 13.25
N ASN A 17 3.08 -4.85 13.31
CA ASN A 17 3.21 -5.63 14.52
C ASN A 17 4.16 -4.91 15.48
N SER A 18 3.70 -4.57 16.68
CA SER A 18 4.50 -3.85 17.67
C SER A 18 5.65 -4.65 18.26
N THR A 19 5.63 -5.97 18.13
CA THR A 19 6.69 -6.87 18.63
C THR A 19 7.76 -7.13 17.58
N THR A 20 7.36 -7.40 16.33
CA THR A 20 8.30 -7.80 15.28
C THR A 20 8.63 -6.69 14.29
N GLY A 21 7.80 -5.65 14.19
CA GLY A 21 7.97 -4.53 13.26
C GLY A 21 7.46 -4.80 11.84
N ASP A 22 7.04 -6.02 11.52
CA ASP A 22 6.49 -6.39 10.22
C ASP A 22 5.14 -5.72 9.96
N ILE A 23 4.76 -5.48 8.71
CA ILE A 23 3.34 -5.21 8.36
C ILE A 23 2.63 -6.55 8.20
N ILE A 24 1.61 -6.76 9.01
CA ILE A 24 0.74 -7.93 8.99
C ILE A 24 -0.54 -7.60 8.22
N ALA A 25 -0.97 -8.56 7.41
CA ALA A 25 -2.26 -8.51 6.74
C ALA A 25 -3.24 -9.46 7.42
N VAL A 26 -4.40 -8.93 7.78
CA VAL A 26 -5.55 -9.67 8.30
C VAL A 26 -6.71 -9.43 7.36
N GLY A 27 -7.56 -10.42 7.17
CA GLY A 27 -8.81 -10.21 6.46
C GLY A 27 -10.02 -10.71 7.22
N VAL A 28 -11.14 -10.09 6.88
CA VAL A 28 -12.44 -10.26 7.53
C VAL A 28 -13.48 -10.39 6.44
N THR A 29 -14.32 -11.42 6.50
CA THR A 29 -15.32 -11.68 5.46
C THR A 29 -16.46 -10.67 5.47
N ASN A 30 -17.08 -10.40 6.62
CA ASN A 30 -18.27 -9.55 6.75
C ASN A 30 -18.49 -8.99 8.17
N ALA A 31 -17.93 -9.60 9.22
CA ALA A 31 -18.02 -9.12 10.60
C ALA A 31 -16.84 -9.63 11.45
N PHE A 32 -16.46 -8.90 12.50
CA PHE A 32 -15.41 -9.31 13.44
C PHE A 32 -15.88 -10.29 14.52
N THR A 33 -17.20 -10.49 14.70
CA THR A 33 -17.74 -11.15 15.91
C THR A 33 -18.71 -12.29 15.62
N GLU A 34 -19.74 -12.12 14.77
CA GLU A 34 -20.75 -13.18 14.55
C GLU A 34 -21.00 -13.42 13.06
N GLY A 35 -20.88 -14.68 12.64
CA GLY A 35 -21.04 -15.11 11.23
C GLY A 35 -19.89 -14.74 10.29
N GLY A 36 -18.89 -13.98 10.76
CA GLY A 36 -17.69 -13.62 10.00
C GLY A 36 -16.48 -14.48 10.35
N GLN A 37 -15.59 -14.65 9.37
CA GLN A 37 -14.31 -15.32 9.52
C GLN A 37 -13.18 -14.29 9.51
N VAL A 38 -12.28 -14.44 10.47
CA VAL A 38 -11.00 -13.72 10.50
C VAL A 38 -9.92 -14.69 10.02
N TRP A 39 -9.21 -14.30 8.96
CA TRP A 39 -8.01 -15.01 8.51
C TRP A 39 -6.79 -14.11 8.64
N SER A 40 -5.64 -14.69 8.98
CA SER A 40 -4.35 -14.01 8.91
C SER A 40 -3.68 -14.42 7.61
N PHE A 41 -3.27 -13.45 6.80
CA PHE A 41 -2.47 -13.69 5.60
C PHE A 41 -0.97 -13.80 5.93
N GLY A 42 -0.59 -13.60 7.20
CA GLY A 42 0.80 -13.58 7.64
C GLY A 42 1.47 -12.22 7.38
N THR A 43 2.80 -12.27 7.23
CA THR A 43 3.63 -11.10 6.97
C THR A 43 3.45 -10.62 5.54
N ALA A 44 2.92 -9.41 5.35
CA ALA A 44 2.82 -8.75 4.06
C ALA A 44 4.11 -8.00 3.71
N VAL A 45 4.70 -7.31 4.70
CA VAL A 45 5.99 -6.59 4.54
C VAL A 45 6.94 -7.00 5.66
N PRO A 46 8.13 -7.51 5.35
CA PRO A 46 9.15 -7.82 6.35
C PRO A 46 9.60 -6.58 7.12
N SER A 47 9.85 -6.75 8.41
CA SER A 47 10.35 -5.73 9.34
C SER A 47 11.67 -5.07 8.90
N SER A 48 12.50 -5.78 8.12
CA SER A 48 13.72 -5.21 7.54
C SER A 48 13.46 -4.15 6.48
N GLU A 49 12.23 -4.05 5.96
CA GLU A 49 11.89 -3.18 4.84
C GLU A 49 10.95 -2.04 5.21
N VAL A 50 10.29 -2.11 6.36
CA VAL A 50 9.39 -1.07 6.87
C VAL A 50 10.02 -0.34 8.06
N ARG A 51 9.91 0.98 8.08
CA ARG A 51 10.36 1.80 9.21
C ARG A 51 9.52 1.50 10.46
N SER A 52 10.13 1.55 11.64
CA SER A 52 9.36 1.53 12.89
C SER A 52 8.38 2.71 12.93
N ASN A 53 7.14 2.45 13.33
CA ASN A 53 6.02 3.40 13.31
C ASN A 53 5.79 4.03 11.92
N SER A 54 5.99 3.27 10.85
CA SER A 54 5.70 3.76 9.51
C SER A 54 4.21 4.08 9.35
N PRO A 55 3.84 5.20 8.70
CA PRO A 55 2.50 5.32 8.17
C PRO A 55 2.27 4.20 7.15
N ILE A 56 1.02 3.74 7.05
CA ILE A 56 0.60 2.67 6.15
C ILE A 56 -0.64 3.17 5.43
N ALA A 57 -0.68 3.00 4.11
CA ALA A 57 -1.86 3.25 3.29
C ALA A 57 -2.12 2.05 2.38
N VAL A 58 -3.38 1.82 2.01
CA VAL A 58 -3.74 0.69 1.16
C VAL A 58 -4.83 1.06 0.15
N ALA A 59 -4.71 0.54 -1.07
CA ALA A 59 -5.73 0.64 -2.12
C ALA A 59 -5.76 -0.64 -2.96
N ALA A 60 -6.92 -0.94 -3.57
CA ALA A 60 -7.11 -2.12 -4.40
C ALA A 60 -7.81 -1.80 -5.72
N ILE A 61 -7.56 -2.67 -6.69
CA ILE A 61 -8.32 -2.79 -7.92
C ILE A 61 -9.23 -4.01 -7.80
N THR A 62 -10.47 -3.88 -8.25
CA THR A 62 -11.42 -4.98 -8.26
C THR A 62 -11.88 -5.34 -9.67
N SER A 63 -12.22 -6.61 -9.85
CA SER A 63 -12.96 -7.12 -11.01
C SER A 63 -14.28 -7.68 -10.50
N GLY A 64 -15.35 -6.91 -10.62
CA GLY A 64 -16.62 -7.21 -9.96
C GLY A 64 -16.47 -7.26 -8.45
N THR A 65 -16.68 -8.44 -7.86
CA THR A 65 -16.58 -8.71 -6.41
C THR A 65 -15.19 -9.17 -5.95
N THR A 66 -14.28 -9.41 -6.89
CA THR A 66 -12.96 -9.98 -6.62
C THR A 66 -11.92 -8.87 -6.53
N ASN A 67 -11.08 -8.92 -5.50
CA ASN A 67 -9.86 -8.11 -5.40
C ASN A 67 -8.79 -8.72 -6.30
N VAL A 68 -8.33 -7.99 -7.32
CA VAL A 68 -7.34 -8.51 -8.28
C VAL A 68 -5.93 -7.97 -8.01
N GLU A 69 -5.83 -6.78 -7.42
CA GLU A 69 -4.57 -6.16 -7.04
C GLU A 69 -4.74 -5.35 -5.77
N THR A 70 -3.83 -5.52 -4.81
CA THR A 70 -3.73 -4.68 -3.61
C THR A 70 -2.36 -4.07 -3.51
N ARG A 71 -2.28 -2.78 -3.20
CA ARG A 71 -1.04 -2.07 -2.91
C ARG A 71 -1.02 -1.61 -1.48
N VAL A 72 0.01 -2.01 -0.75
CA VAL A 72 0.32 -1.53 0.59
C VAL A 72 1.49 -0.58 0.46
N VAL A 73 1.27 0.68 0.79
CA VAL A 73 2.27 1.74 0.73
C VAL A 73 2.72 2.10 2.13
N PHE A 74 4.01 2.31 2.31
CA PHE A 74 4.64 2.62 3.59
C PHE A 74 5.95 3.39 3.37
N VAL A 75 6.64 3.71 4.46
CA VAL A 75 7.96 4.35 4.46
C VAL A 75 9.00 3.34 4.94
N SER A 76 10.04 3.13 4.15
CA SER A 76 11.14 2.22 4.51
C SER A 76 12.07 2.81 5.58
N PRO A 77 12.96 2.02 6.21
CA PRO A 77 13.95 2.52 7.17
C PRO A 77 14.85 3.64 6.63
N HIS A 78 14.99 3.76 5.31
CA HIS A 78 15.76 4.81 4.64
C HIS A 78 14.94 6.08 4.33
N ASN A 79 13.72 6.20 4.89
CA ASN A 79 12.78 7.28 4.59
C ASN A 79 12.45 7.40 3.10
N VAL A 80 12.34 6.25 2.42
CA VAL A 80 11.92 6.17 1.01
C VAL A 80 10.49 5.64 0.96
N LEU A 81 9.66 6.31 0.15
CA LEU A 81 8.32 5.85 -0.15
C LEU A 81 8.39 4.50 -0.84
N SER A 82 7.76 3.49 -0.25
CA SER A 82 7.90 2.10 -0.65
C SER A 82 6.54 1.42 -0.75
N GLU A 83 6.44 0.39 -1.57
CA GLU A 83 5.23 -0.40 -1.69
C GLU A 83 5.48 -1.90 -1.80
N TYR A 84 4.47 -2.65 -1.40
CA TYR A 84 4.30 -4.07 -1.67
C TYR A 84 2.97 -4.26 -2.42
N ILE A 85 3.00 -5.08 -3.47
CA ILE A 85 1.87 -5.34 -4.36
C ILE A 85 1.48 -6.80 -4.21
N TYR A 86 0.22 -7.07 -3.96
CA TYR A 86 -0.37 -8.41 -4.06
C TYR A 86 -1.20 -8.47 -5.34
N THR A 87 -1.07 -9.55 -6.10
CA THR A 87 -1.93 -9.81 -7.25
C THR A 87 -2.57 -11.18 -7.14
N ASP A 88 -3.87 -11.27 -7.40
CA ASP A 88 -4.63 -12.54 -7.39
C ASP A 88 -4.03 -13.57 -8.38
N ALA A 89 -3.52 -13.10 -9.52
CA ALA A 89 -2.91 -13.94 -10.54
C ALA A 89 -1.69 -14.75 -10.05
N THR A 90 -0.90 -14.21 -9.11
CA THR A 90 0.27 -14.89 -8.53
C THR A 90 -0.03 -15.45 -7.15
N GLY A 91 -1.02 -14.91 -6.45
CA GLY A 91 -1.32 -15.22 -5.06
C GLY A 91 -0.18 -14.87 -4.10
N GLN A 92 0.76 -14.00 -4.48
CA GLN A 92 1.95 -13.66 -3.71
C GLN A 92 2.14 -12.13 -3.62
N TRP A 93 2.81 -11.70 -2.55
CA TRP A 93 3.29 -10.33 -2.41
C TRP A 93 4.62 -10.15 -3.17
N GLN A 94 4.74 -9.06 -3.92
CA GLN A 94 5.98 -8.60 -4.54
C GLN A 94 6.33 -7.22 -3.99
N GLY A 95 7.61 -6.99 -3.69
CA GLY A 95 8.05 -5.75 -3.09
C GLY A 95 9.56 -5.71 -2.87
N GLY A 96 9.98 -4.71 -2.12
CA GLY A 96 11.37 -4.52 -1.74
C GLY A 96 12.28 -3.93 -2.80
N PRO A 97 13.60 -3.86 -2.53
CA PRO A 97 14.56 -3.11 -3.34
C PRO A 97 14.73 -3.61 -4.77
N THR A 98 14.34 -4.86 -5.05
CA THR A 98 14.44 -5.48 -6.38
C THR A 98 13.15 -5.39 -7.19
N CYS A 99 12.07 -4.86 -6.61
CA CYS A 99 10.81 -4.67 -7.31
C CYS A 99 10.86 -3.43 -8.22
N ASN A 100 11.27 -3.63 -9.47
CA ASN A 100 11.39 -2.55 -10.46
C ASN A 100 10.03 -1.97 -10.91
N THR A 101 8.94 -2.64 -10.59
CA THR A 101 7.58 -2.14 -10.84
C THR A 101 7.01 -1.38 -9.65
N CYS A 102 7.70 -1.43 -8.50
CA CYS A 102 7.27 -0.80 -7.26
C CYS A 102 7.82 0.63 -7.16
N ILE A 103 7.04 1.53 -6.57
CA ILE A 103 7.46 2.92 -6.28
C ILE A 103 8.76 3.01 -5.47
N THR A 104 9.07 1.97 -4.70
CA THR A 104 10.33 1.82 -3.95
C THR A 104 11.57 2.11 -4.81
N SER A 105 11.54 1.68 -6.08
CA SER A 105 12.66 1.82 -7.02
C SER A 105 12.87 3.25 -7.54
N ASP A 106 11.83 4.11 -7.47
CA ASP A 106 11.90 5.51 -7.91
C ASP A 106 12.54 6.43 -6.86
N GLY A 107 12.71 5.96 -5.63
CA GLY A 107 13.52 6.66 -4.62
C GLY A 107 12.92 7.96 -4.08
N PHE A 108 11.60 8.11 -4.08
CA PHE A 108 10.95 9.29 -3.50
C PHE A 108 11.26 9.43 -2.01
N ALA A 109 12.08 10.43 -1.68
CA ALA A 109 12.49 10.71 -0.31
C ALA A 109 11.36 11.40 0.48
N VAL A 110 11.03 10.83 1.63
CA VAL A 110 10.00 11.30 2.56
C VAL A 110 10.66 12.05 3.72
N VAL A 111 10.02 13.09 4.23
CA VAL A 111 10.47 13.75 5.46
C VAL A 111 10.44 12.72 6.61
N PRO A 112 11.56 12.57 7.37
CA PRO A 112 11.59 11.68 8.53
C PRO A 112 10.45 11.99 9.51
N ASP A 113 9.86 10.95 10.08
CA ASP A 113 8.79 11.04 11.08
C ASP A 113 7.48 11.67 10.59
N SER A 114 7.33 11.89 9.28
CA SER A 114 6.03 12.23 8.71
C SER A 114 5.05 11.06 8.84
N GLU A 115 3.86 11.34 9.35
CA GLU A 115 2.73 10.39 9.40
C GLU A 115 1.78 10.57 8.20
N MET A 116 2.03 11.56 7.34
CA MET A 116 1.17 11.85 6.21
C MET A 116 1.41 10.85 5.08
N LEU A 117 0.43 10.00 4.83
CA LEU A 117 0.43 9.06 3.71
C LEU A 117 -0.99 8.76 3.27
N TYR A 118 -1.24 8.81 1.95
CA TYR A 118 -2.42 8.18 1.36
C TYR A 118 -2.04 7.48 0.06
N VAL A 119 -2.88 6.53 -0.35
CA VAL A 119 -2.86 5.97 -1.70
C VAL A 119 -4.28 5.98 -2.25
N LEU A 120 -4.41 6.43 -3.49
CA LEU A 120 -5.65 6.48 -4.25
C LEU A 120 -5.43 5.78 -5.58
N VAL A 121 -6.48 5.16 -6.10
CA VAL A 121 -6.49 4.60 -7.44
C VAL A 121 -7.77 5.06 -8.15
N THR A 122 -7.62 5.64 -9.33
CA THR A 122 -8.73 5.94 -10.24
C THR A 122 -8.72 4.97 -11.41
N GLU A 123 -9.89 4.69 -11.96
CA GLU A 123 -10.10 3.63 -12.98
C GLU A 123 -9.74 2.23 -12.47
N ALA A 124 -10.19 1.92 -11.25
CA ALA A 124 -9.95 0.67 -10.52
C ALA A 124 -10.72 -0.54 -11.07
N SER A 125 -10.93 -0.62 -12.38
CA SER A 125 -11.56 -1.76 -13.07
C SER A 125 -10.52 -2.57 -13.83
N ALA A 126 -10.54 -3.89 -13.69
CA ALA A 126 -9.63 -4.79 -14.39
C ALA A 126 -9.66 -4.58 -15.92
N GLY A 127 -8.46 -4.43 -16.52
CA GLY A 127 -8.28 -4.22 -17.95
C GLY A 127 -8.16 -2.76 -18.40
N ALA A 128 -8.42 -1.79 -17.51
CA ALA A 128 -8.02 -0.39 -17.71
C ALA A 128 -6.58 -0.16 -17.24
N THR A 129 -5.94 0.92 -17.68
CA THR A 129 -4.67 1.38 -17.11
C THR A 129 -4.97 2.22 -15.88
N PRO A 130 -4.81 1.67 -14.65
CA PRO A 130 -5.16 2.41 -13.44
C PRO A 130 -4.24 3.62 -13.27
N THR A 131 -4.79 4.70 -12.75
CA THR A 131 -3.98 5.83 -12.28
C THR A 131 -3.82 5.74 -10.78
N TRP A 132 -2.59 5.51 -10.32
CA TRP A 132 -2.24 5.48 -8.91
C TRP A 132 -1.71 6.84 -8.47
N ARG A 133 -2.12 7.28 -7.28
CA ARG A 133 -1.63 8.50 -6.63
C ARG A 133 -1.26 8.20 -5.19
N ILE A 134 -0.07 8.62 -4.79
CA ILE A 134 0.42 8.45 -3.43
C ILE A 134 0.83 9.81 -2.90
N GLY A 135 0.11 10.30 -1.89
CA GLY A 135 0.43 11.55 -1.22
C GLY A 135 1.33 11.34 -0.02
N PHE A 136 2.36 12.16 0.11
CA PHE A 136 3.35 12.10 1.18
C PHE A 136 3.98 13.49 1.41
N VAL A 137 4.74 13.67 2.48
CA VAL A 137 5.54 14.90 2.65
C VAL A 137 6.95 14.65 2.11
N SER A 138 7.29 15.27 0.98
CA SER A 138 8.60 15.11 0.34
C SER A 138 9.70 15.82 1.11
N ALA A 139 10.87 15.18 1.22
CA ALA A 139 12.08 15.81 1.76
C ALA A 139 12.54 17.03 0.93
N GLY A 140 12.19 17.09 -0.36
CA GLY A 140 12.49 18.22 -1.25
C GLY A 140 11.52 19.41 -1.09
N ALA A 141 10.35 19.20 -0.48
CA ALA A 141 9.37 20.24 -0.21
C ALA A 141 8.72 20.06 1.19
N PRO A 142 9.50 20.18 2.29
CA PRO A 142 8.99 19.94 3.64
C PRO A 142 7.83 20.88 3.99
N GLY A 143 6.87 20.38 4.77
CA GLY A 143 5.70 21.15 5.21
C GLY A 143 4.56 21.24 4.19
N THR A 144 4.70 20.60 3.04
CA THR A 144 3.64 20.49 2.02
C THR A 144 3.40 19.04 1.62
N ILE A 145 2.19 18.73 1.15
CA ILE A 145 1.88 17.43 0.58
C ILE A 145 2.38 17.43 -0.87
N SER A 146 3.15 16.41 -1.23
CA SER A 146 3.54 16.07 -2.60
C SER A 146 2.81 14.80 -3.01
N GLU A 147 2.56 14.63 -4.31
CA GLU A 147 2.01 13.38 -4.86
C GLU A 147 2.99 12.71 -5.81
N ALA A 148 3.20 11.40 -5.64
CA ALA A 148 3.73 10.55 -6.69
C ALA A 148 2.55 9.97 -7.50
N VAL A 149 2.61 10.06 -8.81
CA VAL A 149 1.55 9.61 -9.73
C VAL A 149 2.10 8.63 -10.76
N ASN A 150 1.33 7.57 -11.02
CA ASN A 150 1.60 6.62 -12.09
C ASN A 150 0.35 6.43 -12.93
N THR A 151 0.44 6.82 -14.21
CA THR A 151 -0.64 6.75 -15.21
C THR A 151 -0.42 5.60 -16.22
N GLY A 152 0.43 4.63 -15.88
CA GLY A 152 0.84 3.52 -16.75
C GLY A 152 2.17 3.72 -17.48
N SER A 153 2.83 4.87 -17.29
CA SER A 153 4.13 5.19 -17.89
C SER A 153 5.30 5.20 -16.90
N GLY A 154 5.05 4.77 -15.66
CA GLY A 154 6.00 4.86 -14.55
C GLY A 154 5.59 5.94 -13.54
N TRP A 155 6.37 6.08 -12.47
CA TRP A 155 6.10 7.05 -11.42
C TRP A 155 6.74 8.41 -11.71
N SER A 156 6.04 9.47 -11.32
CA SER A 156 6.52 10.85 -11.43
C SER A 156 5.94 11.71 -10.30
N VAL A 157 6.52 12.89 -10.04
CA VAL A 157 5.90 13.87 -9.14
C VAL A 157 4.74 14.55 -9.89
N ALA A 158 3.55 14.59 -9.28
CA ALA A 158 2.42 15.30 -9.85
C ALA A 158 2.67 16.81 -9.86
N PRO A 159 2.22 17.55 -10.90
CA PRO A 159 2.24 19.01 -10.88
C PRO A 159 1.31 19.51 -9.77
N LEU A 160 1.81 20.48 -8.99
CA LEU A 160 1.05 21.21 -7.96
C LEU A 160 -0.03 22.10 -8.59
#